data_AF-A0A2A2SCS1-F1
#
_entry.id   AF-A0A2A2SCS1-F1
#
_cell.length_a   1.000
_cell.length_b   1.000
_cell.length_c   1.000
_cell.angle_alpha   90.00
_cell.angle_beta   90.00
_cell.angle_gamma   90.00
#
_symmetry.space_group_name_H-M   'P 1'
#
loop_
_entity.id
_entity.type
_entity.pdbx_description
1 polymer ?
#
loop_
_entity_poly.entity_id
_entity_poly.type
_entity_poly.pdbx_seq_one_letter_code
_entity_poly.pdbx_strand_id
1 'polypeptide(L)' 'MEKLMAASSLHDILVAWQQGRMDYRSAMELAQIDTLGELYKAAEHSGVPIRTEPYEHELRQAEMVAELIRGQASLKAA' A
#
# COMPACT_ATOMS: atom_id res chain seq x y z
N MET A 1 -17.05 16.97 -6.30
CA MET A 1 -15.90 16.07 -6.03
C MET A 1 -16.01 14.86 -6.96
N GLU A 2 -16.22 15.09 -8.26
CA GLU A 2 -16.74 14.07 -9.22
C GLU A 2 -15.75 13.73 -10.33
N LYS A 3 -14.54 14.29 -10.32
CA LYS A 3 -13.59 14.17 -11.44
C LYS A 3 -12.53 13.07 -11.29
N LEU A 4 -12.57 12.30 -10.20
CA LEU A 4 -11.63 11.23 -9.90
C LEU A 4 -12.20 9.81 -10.10
N MET A 5 -13.45 9.69 -10.57
CA MET A 5 -14.02 8.42 -11.05
C MET A 5 -13.83 8.24 -12.56
N ALA A 6 -12.75 8.79 -13.13
CA ALA A 6 -12.25 8.25 -14.39
C ALA A 6 -11.78 6.83 -14.03
N ALA A 7 -12.43 5.81 -14.58
CA ALA A 7 -12.14 4.41 -14.28
C ALA A 7 -10.64 4.15 -14.43
N SER A 8 -9.90 4.21 -13.32
CA SER A 8 -8.51 3.77 -13.27
C SER A 8 -8.55 2.30 -13.66
N SER A 9 -7.90 1.95 -14.76
CA SER A 9 -7.83 0.56 -15.16
C SER A 9 -7.15 -0.24 -14.03
N LEU A 10 -7.41 -1.55 -13.96
CA LEU A 10 -6.69 -2.42 -13.01
C LEU A 10 -5.17 -2.19 -13.11
N HIS A 11 -4.65 -2.01 -14.32
CA HIS A 11 -3.24 -1.69 -14.55
C HIS A 11 -2.82 -0.37 -13.88
N ASP A 12 -3.60 0.70 -14.01
CA ASP A 12 -3.28 1.99 -13.39
C ASP A 12 -3.27 1.92 -11.86
N ILE A 13 -4.20 1.15 -11.28
CA ILE A 13 -4.26 0.91 -9.83
C ILE A 13 -3.00 0.18 -9.37
N LEU A 14 -2.62 -0.88 -10.07
CA LEU A 14 -1.42 -1.67 -9.77
C LEU A 14 -0.14 -0.84 -9.92
N VAL A 15 -0.04 -0.02 -10.97
CA VAL A 15 1.08 0.91 -11.16
C VAL A 15 1.14 1.95 -10.06
N ALA A 16 0.01 2.55 -9.66
CA ALA A 16 -0.03 3.53 -8.58
C ALA A 16 0.41 2.94 -7.24
N TRP A 17 -0.03 1.71 -6.95
CA TRP A 17 0.40 0.95 -5.77
C TRP A 17 1.90 0.64 -5.79
N GLN A 18 2.41 0.07 -6.88
CA GLN A 18 3.83 -0.28 -6.98
C GLN A 18 4.74 0.96 -7.00
N GLN A 19 4.22 2.12 -7.40
CA GLN A 19 4.91 3.41 -7.32
C GLN A 19 4.76 4.11 -5.96
N GLY A 20 4.10 3.48 -4.98
CA GLY A 20 3.91 4.02 -3.64
C GLY A 20 3.06 5.28 -3.60
N ARG A 21 2.30 5.54 -4.67
CA ARG A 21 1.30 6.63 -4.71
C ARG A 21 0.02 6.24 -3.98
N MET A 22 -0.11 4.97 -3.62
CA MET A 22 -1.26 4.36 -2.96
C MET A 22 -0.79 3.17 -2.13
N ASP A 23 -1.39 2.96 -0.96
CA ASP A 23 -1.13 1.77 -0.15
C ASP A 23 -1.83 0.51 -0.69
N TYR A 24 -1.41 -0.67 -0.23
CA TYR A 24 -1.94 -1.93 -0.71
C TYR A 24 -3.44 -2.11 -0.40
N ARG A 25 -3.97 -1.50 0.66
CA ARG A 25 -5.37 -1.68 1.08
C ARG A 25 -6.30 -0.91 0.15
N SER A 26 -5.96 0.33 -0.15
CA SER A 26 -6.65 1.16 -1.13
C SER A 26 -6.59 0.52 -2.52
N ALA A 27 -5.44 -0.07 -2.88
CA ALA A 27 -5.29 -0.79 -4.14
C ALA A 27 -6.19 -2.04 -4.20
N MET A 28 -6.26 -2.82 -3.12
CA MET A 28 -7.15 -3.98 -3.01
C MET A 28 -8.63 -3.59 -3.15
N GLU A 29 -9.06 -2.52 -2.47
CA GLU A 29 -10.44 -2.03 -2.53
C GLU A 29 -10.83 -1.60 -3.96
N LEU A 30 -9.98 -0.82 -4.63
CA LEU A 30 -10.24 -0.35 -5.98
C LEU A 30 -10.15 -1.47 -7.02
N ALA A 31 -9.24 -2.42 -6.85
CA ALA A 31 -9.08 -3.58 -7.72
C ALA A 31 -10.12 -4.69 -7.46
N GLN A 32 -10.94 -4.57 -6.41
CA GLN A 32 -11.86 -5.61 -5.95
C GLN A 32 -11.15 -6.95 -5.69
N ILE A 33 -10.01 -6.89 -4.99
CA ILE A 33 -9.18 -8.04 -4.64
C ILE A 33 -9.21 -8.26 -3.14
N ASP A 34 -9.45 -9.49 -2.71
CA ASP A 34 -9.68 -9.83 -1.31
C ASP A 34 -8.39 -10.11 -0.53
N THR A 35 -7.30 -10.46 -1.23
CA THR A 35 -6.02 -10.78 -0.59
C THR A 35 -4.83 -10.05 -1.21
N LEU A 36 -3.83 -9.74 -0.37
CA LEU A 36 -2.57 -9.16 -0.83
C LEU A 36 -1.84 -10.09 -1.83
N GLY A 37 -1.94 -11.40 -1.66
CA GLY A 37 -1.34 -12.37 -2.58
C GLY A 37 -1.96 -12.33 -3.99
N GLU A 38 -3.28 -12.15 -4.08
CA GLU A 38 -3.96 -11.94 -5.37
C GLU A 38 -3.58 -10.61 -6.00
N LEU A 39 -3.36 -9.56 -5.19
CA LEU A 39 -2.92 -8.27 -5.70
C LEU A 39 -1.52 -8.36 -6.33
N TYR A 40 -0.60 -9.12 -5.72
CA TYR A 40 0.71 -9.41 -6.32
C TYR A 40 0.61 -10.22 -7.62
N LYS A 41 -0.24 -11.26 -7.65
CA LYS A 41 -0.48 -12.03 -8.89
C LYS A 41 -1.08 -11.16 -9.99
N ALA A 42 -2.00 -10.26 -9.65
CA ALA A 42 -2.59 -9.33 -10.60
C ALA A 42 -1.54 -8.39 -11.21
N ALA A 43 -0.60 -7.89 -10.41
CA ALA A 43 0.52 -7.10 -10.90
C ALA A 43 1.45 -7.89 -11.84
N GLU A 44 1.83 -9.12 -11.46
CA GLU A 44 2.63 -10.01 -12.30
C GLU A 44 1.95 -10.30 -13.65
N HIS A 45 0.69 -10.73 -13.61
CA HIS A 45 -0.09 -11.03 -14.83
C HIS A 45 -0.34 -9.78 -15.70
N SER A 46 -0.36 -8.59 -15.09
CA SER A 46 -0.52 -7.32 -15.79
C SER A 46 0.81 -6.72 -16.28
N GLY A 47 1.93 -7.42 -16.09
CA GLY A 47 3.27 -6.95 -16.47
C GLY A 47 3.74 -5.73 -15.67
N VAL A 48 3.14 -5.46 -14.51
CA VAL A 48 3.54 -4.37 -13.62
C VAL A 48 4.70 -4.86 -12.76
N PRO A 49 5.87 -4.19 -12.80
CA PRO A 49 7.01 -4.58 -11.99
C PRO A 49 6.68 -4.57 -10.49
N ILE A 50 7.04 -5.65 -9.80
CA ILE A 50 6.87 -5.74 -8.34
C ILE A 50 8.02 -5.02 -7.66
N ARG A 51 7.69 -4.01 -6.88
CA ARG A 51 8.58 -3.29 -5.99
C ARG A 51 9.00 -4.21 -4.84
N THR A 52 10.30 -4.33 -4.64
CA THR A 52 10.92 -5.16 -3.59
C THR A 52 11.40 -4.34 -2.39
N GLU A 53 11.50 -3.02 -2.53
CA GLU A 53 11.98 -2.09 -1.49
C GLU A 53 10.93 -1.01 -1.19
N PRO A 54 10.68 -0.67 0.08
CA PRO A 54 9.77 0.41 0.44
C PRO A 54 10.34 1.78 0.05
N TYR A 55 9.46 2.76 -0.17
CA TYR A 55 9.88 4.15 -0.32
C TYR A 55 10.31 4.77 1.01
N GLU A 56 11.16 5.78 0.91
CA GLU A 56 11.65 6.56 2.06
C GLU A 56 10.52 7.10 2.94
N HIS A 57 9.38 7.50 2.36
CA HIS A 57 8.25 8.00 3.13
C HIS A 57 7.52 6.90 3.91
N GLU A 58 7.41 5.68 3.37
CA GLU A 58 6.86 4.52 4.08
C GLU A 58 7.79 4.07 5.21
N LEU A 59 9.12 4.12 4.99
CA LEU A 59 10.11 3.87 6.04
C LEU A 59 9.97 4.86 7.19
N ARG A 60 9.88 6.16 6.89
CA ARG A 60 9.65 7.20 7.91
C ARG A 60 8.36 6.97 8.69
N GLN A 61 7.26 6.60 8.03
CA GLN A 61 6.01 6.28 8.72
C GLN A 61 6.15 5.04 9.61
N ALA A 62 6.83 4.00 9.15
CA ALA A 62 7.09 2.80 9.94
C ALA A 62 7.93 3.11 11.20
N GLU A 63 8.94 3.96 11.09
CA GLU A 63 9.76 4.41 12.22
C GLU A 63 8.92 5.17 13.27
N MET A 64 8.08 6.11 12.83
CA MET A 64 7.16 6.83 13.72
C MET A 64 6.22 5.89 14.48
N VAL A 65 5.64 4.91 13.78
CA VAL A 65 4.75 3.92 14.41
C VAL A 65 5.52 3.03 15.40
N ALA A 66 6.73 2.62 15.07
CA ALA A 66 7.58 1.82 15.96
C ALA A 66 7.94 2.57 17.25
N GLU A 67 8.18 3.88 17.18
CA GLU A 67 8.38 4.73 18.36
C GLU A 67 7.13 4.81 19.24
N LEU A 68 5.95 5.00 18.63
CA LEU A 68 4.68 5.01 19.36
C LEU A 68 4.41 3.69 20.09
N ILE A 69 4.64 2.55 19.43
CA ILE A 69 4.47 1.22 20.05
C ILE A 69 5.42 1.05 21.24
N ARG A 70 6.68 1.46 21.09
CA ARG A 70 7.67 1.39 22.18
C ARG A 70 7.26 2.27 23.37
N GLY A 71 6.83 3.50 23.12
CA GLY A 71 6.32 4.40 24.16
C GLY A 71 5.09 3.84 24.90
N GLN A 72 4.16 3.22 24.16
CA GLN A 72 3.00 2.56 24.76
C GLN A 72 3.38 1.33 25.61
N ALA A 73 4.36 0.54 25.17
CA ALA A 73 4.86 -0.58 25.96
C ALA A 73 5.49 -0.12 27.28
N SER A 74 6.23 1.00 27.27
CA SER A 74 6.79 1.60 28.48
C SER A 74 5.72 2.13 29.43
N LEU A 75 4.63 2.72 28.91
CA LEU A 75 3.50 3.20 29.72
C LEU A 75 2.67 2.06 30.35
N LYS A 76 2.58 0.89 29.70
CA LYS A 76 1.88 -0.27 30.26
C LYS A 76 2.70 -1.01 31.33
N ALA A 77 4.01 -0.75 31.41
CA ALA A 77 4.93 -1.40 32.34
C ALA A 77 5.25 -0.56 33.59
N ALA A 78 4.70 0.66 33.69
CA ALA A 78 4.84 1.59 34.81
C ALA A 78 3.53 1.65 35.63
#